data_AF-A0A954LIR2-F1
#
_entry.id   AF-A0A954LIR2-F1
#
_cell.length_a   1.000
_cell.length_b   1.000
_cell.length_c   1.000
_cell.angle_alpha   90.00
_cell.angle_beta   90.00
_cell.angle_gamma   90.00
#
_symmetry.space_group_name_H-M   'P 1'
#
loop_
_entity.id
_entity.type
_entity.pdbx_description
1 polymer ?
#
loop_
_entity_poly.entity_id
_entity_poly.type
_entity_poly.pdbx_seq_one_letter_code
_entity_poly.pdbx_strand_id
1 'polypeptide(L)'
;MNPQDELKKLTDLFPTSQSLIAKAEHVASGMVPEPYRGLLAHNSHMTVTMEKYHHSPVDVRILDRAHDGDIYTRKIVLLKTGTDDVVQFGIVR
;
A
#
# COMPACT_ATOMS: atom_id res chain seq x y z
N MET A 1 -12.69 -10.36 10.56
CA MET A 1 -11.83 -10.98 9.53
C MET A 1 -10.43 -11.11 10.13
N ASN A 2 -9.69 -12.18 9.85
CA ASN A 2 -8.33 -12.35 10.38
C ASN A 2 -7.34 -11.50 9.55
N PRO A 3 -6.60 -10.55 10.15
CA PRO A 3 -5.64 -9.70 9.42
C PRO A 3 -4.57 -10.48 8.65
N GLN A 4 -4.18 -11.67 9.13
CA GLN A 4 -3.20 -12.51 8.43
C GLN A 4 -3.78 -13.11 7.14
N ASP A 5 -5.07 -13.46 7.14
CA ASP A 5 -5.74 -13.96 5.94
C ASP A 5 -5.91 -12.84 4.90
N GLU A 6 -6.18 -11.61 5.34
CA GLU A 6 -6.23 -10.44 4.45
C GLU A 6 -4.87 -10.14 3.83
N LEU A 7 -3.81 -10.15 4.64
CA LEU A 7 -2.44 -9.96 4.15
C LEU A 7 -2.08 -11.02 3.11
N LYS A 8 -2.38 -12.30 3.39
CA LYS A 8 -2.14 -13.40 2.45
C LYS A 8 -2.90 -13.18 1.15
N LYS A 9 -4.20 -12.85 1.22
CA LYS A 9 -5.03 -12.56 0.04
C LYS A 9 -4.45 -11.43 -0.82
N LEU A 10 -3.89 -10.39 -0.20
CA LEU A 10 -3.25 -9.29 -0.93
C LEU A 10 -1.95 -9.73 -1.62
N THR A 11 -1.10 -10.50 -0.93
CA THR A 11 0.18 -10.97 -1.51
C THR A 11 -0.01 -12.02 -2.59
N ASP A 12 -1.05 -12.84 -2.50
CA ASP A 12 -1.37 -13.88 -3.49
C ASP A 12 -1.79 -13.29 -4.85
N LEU A 13 -2.23 -12.03 -4.90
CA LEU A 13 -2.60 -11.34 -6.15
C LEU A 13 -1.41 -11.16 -7.10
N PHE A 14 -0.19 -11.17 -6.57
CA PHE A 14 1.03 -11.06 -7.33
C PHE A 14 2.07 -12.06 -6.80
N PRO A 15 1.91 -13.36 -7.14
CA PRO A 15 2.75 -14.41 -6.58
C PRO A 15 4.22 -14.20 -6.97
N THR A 16 5.09 -14.43 -6.00
CA THR A 16 6.54 -14.36 -6.18
C THR A 16 7.15 -15.72 -5.82
N SER A 17 8.32 -16.02 -6.38
CA SER A 17 9.00 -17.30 -6.16
C SER A 17 9.56 -17.46 -4.74
N GLN A 18 9.60 -16.38 -3.95
CA GLN A 18 10.12 -16.33 -2.58
C GLN A 18 9.14 -15.55 -1.69
N SER A 19 9.03 -15.94 -0.41
CA SER A 19 8.20 -15.20 0.55
C SER A 19 8.76 -13.79 0.77
N LEU A 20 7.94 -12.76 0.52
CA LEU A 20 8.30 -11.36 0.75
C LEU A 20 8.23 -10.95 2.22
N ILE A 21 7.45 -11.67 3.03
CA ILE A 21 7.13 -11.32 4.41
C ILE A 21 7.60 -12.46 5.32
N ALA A 22 8.58 -12.16 6.17
CA ALA A 22 9.07 -13.14 7.14
C ALA A 22 8.11 -13.31 8.33
N LYS A 23 7.53 -12.21 8.82
CA LYS A 23 6.56 -12.19 9.93
C LYS A 23 5.65 -10.96 9.79
N ALA A 24 4.40 -11.11 10.20
CA ALA A 24 3.47 -10.01 10.42
C ALA A 24 2.72 -10.20 11.73
N GLU A 25 2.47 -9.09 12.44
CA GLU A 25 1.69 -9.08 13.67
C GLU A 25 0.62 -7.99 13.60
N HIS A 26 -0.52 -8.25 14.24
CA HIS A 26 -1.60 -7.29 14.28
C HIS A 26 -1.32 -6.24 15.37
N VAL A 27 -1.38 -4.97 14.97
CA VAL A 27 -1.23 -3.82 15.86
C VAL A 27 -2.52 -3.01 15.82
N ALA A 28 -3.12 -2.75 16.98
CA ALA A 28 -4.30 -1.90 17.06
C ALA A 28 -3.94 -0.45 16.68
N SER A 29 -4.85 0.26 16.00
CA SER A 29 -4.63 1.64 15.54
C SER A 29 -4.17 2.60 16.66
N GLY A 30 -4.77 2.48 17.85
CA GLY A 30 -4.41 3.27 19.04
C GLY A 30 -3.03 2.99 19.62
N MET A 31 -2.35 1.94 19.17
CA MET A 31 -0.98 1.58 19.57
C MET A 31 0.08 2.03 18.56
N VAL A 32 -0.31 2.47 17.36
CA VAL A 32 0.63 2.98 16.36
C VAL A 32 1.13 4.36 16.83
N PRO A 33 2.44 4.60 16.98
CA PRO A 33 2.95 5.91 17.40
C PRO A 33 2.84 6.95 16.28
N GLU A 34 2.78 8.23 16.64
CA GLU A 34 2.95 9.32 15.67
C GLU A 34 4.43 9.42 15.22
N PRO A 35 4.71 9.81 13.96
CA PRO A 35 3.75 10.27 12.94
C PRO A 35 3.09 9.15 12.10
N TYR A 36 3.43 7.89 12.38
CA TYR A 36 3.00 6.76 11.54
C TYR A 36 1.51 6.45 11.65
N ARG A 37 0.88 6.78 12.78
CA ARG A 37 -0.58 6.62 12.94
C ARG A 37 -1.33 7.44 11.89
N GLY A 38 -0.91 8.68 11.66
CA GLY A 38 -1.47 9.53 10.60
C GLY A 38 -1.31 8.97 9.18
N LEU A 39 -0.36 8.05 8.96
CA LEU A 39 -0.10 7.40 7.66
C LEU A 39 -0.73 6.00 7.52
N LEU A 40 -0.83 5.24 8.61
CA LEU A 40 -1.18 3.81 8.56
C LEU A 40 -2.57 3.51 9.14
N ALA A 41 -3.11 4.41 9.96
CA ALA A 41 -4.32 4.19 10.73
C ALA A 41 -5.31 5.36 10.57
N HIS A 42 -5.71 5.62 9.33
CA HIS A 42 -6.67 6.68 8.98
C HIS A 42 -7.72 6.20 7.97
N ASN A 43 -8.80 6.97 7.83
CA ASN A 43 -9.89 6.71 6.87
C ASN A 43 -9.81 7.60 5.61
N SER A 44 -8.78 8.43 5.48
CA SER A 44 -8.54 9.26 4.29
C SER A 44 -7.94 8.46 3.13
N HIS A 45 -8.04 8.98 1.90
CA HIS A 45 -7.34 8.40 0.76
C HIS A 45 -5.82 8.46 0.95
N MET A 46 -5.14 7.36 0.64
CA MET A 46 -3.69 7.24 0.85
C MET A 46 -2.89 8.27 0.02
N THR A 47 -3.30 8.55 -1.23
CA THR A 47 -2.67 9.57 -2.08
C THR A 47 -2.65 10.95 -1.40
N VAL A 48 -3.80 11.43 -0.92
CA VAL A 48 -3.91 12.73 -0.23
C VAL A 48 -3.08 12.76 1.05
N THR A 49 -2.97 11.62 1.73
CA THR A 49 -2.19 11.49 2.96
C THR A 49 -0.68 11.57 2.68
N MET A 50 -0.21 10.89 1.62
CA MET A 50 1.18 10.96 1.18
C MET A 50 1.56 12.37 0.71
N GLU A 51 0.67 13.06 -0.01
CA GLU A 51 0.93 14.43 -0.45
C GLU A 51 1.14 15.39 0.72
N LYS A 52 0.28 15.27 1.75
CA LYS A 52 0.40 16.06 2.97
C LYS A 52 1.68 15.74 3.74
N TYR A 53 2.01 14.45 3.88
CA TYR A 53 3.20 14.03 4.64
C TYR A 53 4.50 14.43 3.94
N HIS A 54 4.58 14.27 2.62
CA HIS A 54 5.77 14.62 1.83
C HIS A 54 5.80 16.07 1.37
N HIS A 55 4.77 16.86 1.66
CA HIS A 55 4.63 18.25 1.23
C HIS A 55 4.83 18.44 -0.29
N SER A 56 4.32 17.49 -1.07
CA SER A 56 4.52 17.40 -2.51
C SER A 56 3.34 16.66 -3.17
N PRO A 57 2.87 17.07 -4.35
CA PRO A 57 1.98 16.24 -5.15
C PRO A 57 2.66 14.91 -5.49
N VAL A 58 1.85 13.87 -5.76
CA VAL A 58 2.35 12.55 -6.14
C VAL A 58 1.67 12.01 -7.40
N ASP A 59 2.43 11.30 -8.22
CA ASP A 59 1.96 10.61 -9.42
C ASP A 59 1.85 9.10 -9.16
N VAL A 60 0.80 8.48 -9.71
CA VAL A 60 0.63 7.02 -9.68
C VAL A 60 1.32 6.40 -10.88
N ARG A 61 2.25 5.47 -10.64
CA ARG A 61 2.84 4.63 -11.70
C ARG A 61 2.44 3.17 -11.48
N ILE A 62 1.84 2.56 -12.50
CA ILE A 62 1.48 1.14 -12.48
C ILE A 62 2.71 0.32 -12.81
N LEU A 63 3.08 -0.59 -11.91
CA LEU A 63 4.16 -1.55 -12.12
C LEU A 63 3.63 -2.83 -12.77
N ASP A 64 2.44 -3.27 -12.38
CA ASP A 64 1.83 -4.49 -12.87
C ASP A 64 0.30 -4.42 -12.70
N ARG A 65 -0.44 -5.19 -13.50
CA ARG A 65 -1.90 -5.26 -13.43
C ARG A 65 -2.41 -6.64 -13.80
N ALA A 66 -3.44 -7.08 -13.10
CA ALA A 66 -4.10 -8.36 -13.33
C ALA A 66 -5.62 -8.17 -13.40
N HIS A 67 -6.27 -9.00 -14.20
CA HIS A 67 -7.73 -9.12 -14.26
C HIS A 67 -8.10 -10.56 -13.91
N ASP A 68 -9.02 -10.71 -12.96
CA ASP A 68 -9.63 -11.99 -12.61
C ASP A 68 -11.15 -11.81 -12.60
N GLY A 69 -11.82 -12.24 -13.67
CA GLY A 69 -13.22 -11.89 -13.94
C GLY A 69 -13.44 -10.38 -13.93
N ASP A 70 -14.31 -9.92 -13.04
CA ASP A 70 -14.65 -8.49 -12.87
C ASP A 70 -13.70 -7.75 -11.91
N ILE A 71 -12.69 -8.43 -11.34
CA ILE A 71 -11.76 -7.84 -10.40
C ILE A 71 -10.55 -7.29 -11.15
N TYR A 72 -10.31 -5.98 -11.03
CA TYR A 72 -9.12 -5.32 -11.56
C TYR A 72 -8.12 -5.01 -10.45
N THR A 73 -6.96 -5.67 -10.50
CA THR A 73 -5.92 -5.51 -9.49
C THR A 73 -4.70 -4.81 -10.07
N ARG A 74 -4.07 -3.92 -9.31
CA ARG A 74 -2.86 -3.20 -9.70
C ARG A 74 -1.79 -3.25 -8.62
N LYS A 75 -0.55 -3.39 -9.06
CA LYS A 75 0.65 -3.11 -8.29
C LYS A 75 1.15 -1.75 -8.72
N ILE A 76 1.32 -0.83 -7.77
CA ILE A 76 1.65 0.56 -8.06
C ILE A 76 2.78 1.07 -7.17
N VAL A 77 3.38 2.16 -7.62
CA VAL A 77 4.13 3.07 -6.76
C VAL A 77 3.55 4.48 -6.85
N LEU A 78 3.66 5.24 -5.77
CA LEU A 78 3.50 6.69 -5.77
C LEU A 78 4.88 7.33 -5.82
N LEU A 79 5.06 8.28 -6.74
CA LEU A 79 6.28 9.07 -6.85
C LEU A 79 5.97 10.54 -6.58
N LYS A 80 6.91 11.31 -6.04
CA LYS A 80 6.73 12.77 -6.03
C LYS A 80 6.70 13.28 -7.47
N THR A 81 5.70 14.09 -7.80
CA THR A 81 5.49 14.56 -9.18
C THR A 81 6.74 15.26 -9.73
N GLY A 82 7.12 14.90 -10.96
CA GLY A 82 8.30 15.44 -11.63
C GLY A 82 9.63 14.83 -11.19
N THR A 83 9.61 13.75 -10.40
CA THR A 83 10.81 13.02 -9.95
C THR A 83 10.63 11.52 -10.10
N ASP A 84 11.70 10.76 -9.87
CA ASP A 84 11.65 9.31 -9.71
C ASP A 84 11.68 8.88 -8.21
N ASP A 85 11.46 9.82 -7.28
CA ASP A 85 11.43 9.55 -5.85
C ASP A 85 10.16 8.78 -5.47
N VAL A 86 10.29 7.47 -5.26
CA VAL A 86 9.21 6.60 -4.78
C VAL A 86 8.97 6.83 -3.29
N VAL A 87 7.73 7.16 -2.93
CA VAL A 87 7.29 7.39 -1.55
C VAL A 87 6.39 6.30 -1.00
N GLN A 88 5.77 5.51 -1.88
CA GLN A 88 4.91 4.41 -1.48
C GLN A 88 4.89 3.31 -2.53
N PHE A 89 4.85 2.06 -2.08
CA PHE A 89 4.44 0.89 -2.85
C PHE A 89 3.04 0.44 -2.42
N GLY A 90 2.21 -0.03 -3.36
CA GLY A 90 0.86 -0.48 -3.04
C GLY A 90 0.34 -1.59 -3.95
N ILE A 91 -0.46 -2.48 -3.36
CA ILE A 91 -1.31 -3.44 -4.07
C ILE A 91 -2.75 -2.98 -3.87
N VAL A 92 -3.47 -2.76 -4.97
CA VAL A 92 -4.84 -2.23 -4.98
C VAL A 92 -5.72 -3.21 -5.74
N ARG A 93 -6.87 -3.59 -5.17
CA ARG A 93 -7.95 -4.30 -5.88
C ARG A 93 -9.20 -3.43 -5.88
#